data_AF-A0A434R8U4-F1
#
_entry.id   AF-A0A434R8U4-F1
#
_cell.length_a   1.000
_cell.length_b   1.000
_cell.length_c   1.000
_cell.angle_alpha   90.00
_cell.angle_beta   90.00
_cell.angle_gamma   90.00
#
_symmetry.space_group_name_H-M   'P 1'
#
loop_
_entity.id
_entity.type
_entity.pdbx_description
1 polymer ?
#
loop_
_entity_poly.entity_id
_entity_poly.type
_entity_poly.pdbx_seq_one_letter_code
_entity_poly.pdbx_strand_id
1 'polypeptide(L)'
;MNTQFAFTGLNPFDDPLDRIFAEIALSIQLPPSLHDKAKGREKAVRTHLEGTAAFQDQIEHFYPQGSMAIDATISTRGTDDEYDLDLVSQLGGRFRSMKPLDILKELEKAFADYPVQRIRRQTRCVTLYYADKMHL
;
A
#
# COMPACT_ATOMS: atom_id res chain seq x y z
N MET A 1 -27.49 -2.36 17.12
CA MET A 1 -28.27 -3.25 16.24
C MET A 1 -27.39 -3.59 15.04
N ASN A 2 -26.82 -4.80 14.99
CA ASN A 2 -26.10 -5.27 13.81
C ASN A 2 -27.13 -5.80 12.82
N THR A 3 -27.46 -5.01 11.81
CA THR A 3 -28.26 -5.49 10.69
C THR A 3 -27.36 -6.35 9.82
N GLN A 4 -27.39 -7.66 10.05
CA GLN A 4 -26.75 -8.63 9.19
C GLN A 4 -27.57 -8.69 7.90
N PHE A 5 -27.10 -8.02 6.85
CA PHE A 5 -27.69 -8.18 5.53
C PHE A 5 -27.49 -9.63 5.10
N ALA A 6 -28.59 -10.38 4.94
CA ALA A 6 -28.54 -11.69 4.31
C ALA A 6 -28.13 -11.46 2.85
N PHE A 7 -26.95 -11.95 2.47
CA PHE A 7 -26.48 -11.90 1.10
C PHE A 7 -27.44 -12.67 0.19
N THR A 8 -27.99 -12.01 -0.83
CA THR A 8 -28.97 -12.58 -1.76
C THR A 8 -28.36 -13.14 -3.05
N GLY A 9 -27.03 -13.27 -3.12
CA GLY A 9 -26.35 -13.86 -4.28
C GLY A 9 -26.29 -15.38 -4.23
N LEU A 10 -26.04 -15.98 -5.40
CA LEU A 10 -25.73 -17.40 -5.51
C LEU A 10 -24.41 -17.67 -4.79
N ASN A 11 -24.34 -18.79 -4.06
CA ASN A 11 -23.08 -19.25 -3.50
C ASN A 11 -22.21 -19.79 -4.65
N PRO A 12 -21.05 -19.16 -4.96
CA PRO A 12 -20.24 -19.58 -6.09
C PRO A 12 -19.66 -20.99 -5.91
N PHE A 13 -19.64 -21.52 -4.69
CA PHE A 13 -19.16 -22.86 -4.40
C PHE A 13 -20.16 -23.98 -4.75
N ASP A 14 -21.40 -23.64 -5.12
CA ASP A 14 -22.43 -24.61 -5.50
C ASP A 14 -22.31 -25.07 -6.97
N ASP A 15 -21.72 -24.24 -7.85
CA ASP A 15 -21.43 -24.58 -9.24
C ASP A 15 -19.93 -24.92 -9.43
N PRO A 16 -19.57 -26.03 -10.12
CA PRO A 16 -18.17 -26.41 -10.28
C PRO A 16 -17.28 -25.39 -11.00
N LEU A 17 -17.81 -24.61 -11.96
CA LEU A 17 -17.05 -23.59 -12.68
C LEU A 17 -16.90 -22.32 -11.83
N ASP A 18 -17.99 -21.85 -11.22
CA ASP A 18 -17.95 -20.68 -10.33
C ASP A 18 -17.04 -20.93 -9.12
N ARG A 19 -17.00 -22.17 -8.62
CA ARG A 19 -16.09 -22.59 -7.56
C ARG A 19 -14.63 -22.39 -7.95
N ILE A 20 -14.24 -22.75 -9.18
CA ILE A 20 -12.86 -22.58 -9.65
C ILE A 20 -12.50 -21.09 -9.69
N PHE A 21 -13.41 -20.24 -10.17
CA PHE A 21 -13.18 -18.80 -10.19
C PHE A 21 -13.08 -18.20 -8.79
N ALA A 22 -13.94 -18.64 -7.85
CA ALA A 22 -13.89 -18.21 -6.46
C ALA A 22 -12.59 -18.63 -5.77
N GLU A 23 -12.13 -19.87 -5.98
CA GLU A 23 -10.87 -20.38 -5.43
C GLU A 23 -9.67 -19.57 -5.97
N ILE A 24 -9.65 -19.28 -7.28
CA ILE A 24 -8.59 -18.43 -7.88
C ILE A 24 -8.62 -17.04 -7.23
N ALA A 25 -9.78 -16.40 -7.15
CA ALA A 25 -9.93 -15.06 -6.57
C ALA A 25 -9.41 -15.01 -5.12
N LEU A 26 -9.80 -15.99 -4.29
CA LEU A 26 -9.34 -16.08 -2.91
C LEU A 26 -7.84 -16.37 -2.80
N SER A 27 -7.28 -17.17 -3.70
CA SER A 27 -5.85 -17.55 -3.66
C SER A 27 -4.90 -16.40 -4.00
N ILE A 28 -5.33 -15.47 -4.86
CA ILE A 28 -4.49 -14.35 -5.29
C ILE A 28 -4.71 -13.08 -4.48
N GLN A 29 -5.84 -12.98 -3.78
CA GLN A 29 -6.18 -11.81 -2.97
C GLN A 29 -5.20 -11.63 -1.81
N LEU A 30 -4.91 -10.37 -1.46
CA LEU A 30 -4.16 -10.05 -0.24
C LEU A 30 -4.89 -10.61 1.00
N PRO A 31 -4.29 -11.55 1.76
CA PRO A 31 -4.90 -12.12 2.94
C PRO A 31 -5.09 -11.07 4.06
N PRO A 32 -6.10 -11.22 4.94
CA PRO A 32 -6.39 -10.26 6.01
C PRO A 32 -5.18 -9.91 6.89
N SER A 33 -4.33 -10.89 7.21
CA SER A 33 -3.12 -10.67 8.01
C SER A 33 -2.07 -9.80 7.32
N LEU A 34 -1.93 -9.91 6.00
CA LEU A 34 -1.04 -9.05 5.21
C LEU A 34 -1.65 -7.67 4.98
N HIS A 35 -2.97 -7.59 4.84
CA HIS A 35 -3.69 -6.32 4.79
C HIS A 35 -3.54 -5.52 6.10
N ASP A 36 -3.64 -6.16 7.27
CA ASP A 36 -3.38 -5.50 8.55
C ASP A 36 -1.91 -5.07 8.69
N LYS A 37 -0.98 -5.88 8.17
CA LYS A 37 0.44 -5.50 8.08
C LYS A 37 0.63 -4.27 7.18
N ALA A 38 -0.07 -4.18 6.05
CA ALA A 38 -0.06 -3.04 5.15
C ALA A 38 -0.49 -1.74 5.86
N LYS A 39 -1.60 -1.78 6.61
CA LYS A 39 -2.06 -0.66 7.45
C LYS A 39 -1.02 -0.26 8.51
N GLY A 40 -0.36 -1.25 9.12
CA GLY A 40 0.73 -1.00 10.06
C GLY A 40 1.91 -0.26 9.41
N ARG A 41 2.26 -0.62 8.18
CA ARG A 41 3.32 0.03 7.41
C ARG A 41 2.97 1.44 6.98
N GLU A 42 1.75 1.67 6.53
CA GLU A 42 1.24 3.01 6.24
C GLU A 42 1.47 3.94 7.43
N LYS A 43 1.02 3.52 8.62
CA LYS A 43 1.22 4.28 9.86
C LYS A 43 2.71 4.48 10.16
N ALA A 44 3.53 3.45 10.04
CA ALA A 44 4.96 3.52 10.34
C ALA A 44 5.72 4.46 9.39
N VAL A 45 5.42 4.42 8.09
CA VAL A 45 5.99 5.33 7.10
C VAL A 45 5.61 6.76 7.39
N ARG A 46 4.33 7.02 7.67
CA ARG A 46 3.85 8.35 8.04
C ARG A 46 4.60 8.89 9.25
N THR A 47 4.64 8.12 10.34
CA THR A 47 5.34 8.52 11.57
C THR A 47 6.82 8.78 11.34
N HIS A 48 7.48 7.95 10.52
CA HIS A 48 8.88 8.18 10.16
C HIS A 48 9.08 9.49 9.43
N LEU A 49 8.28 9.76 8.38
CA LEU A 49 8.37 11.01 7.63
C LEU A 49 8.12 12.23 8.52
N GLU A 50 7.06 12.20 9.33
CA GLU A 50 6.73 13.29 10.27
C GLU A 50 7.85 13.56 11.29
N GLY A 51 8.68 12.54 11.60
CA GLY A 51 9.88 12.68 12.44
C GLY A 51 11.09 13.31 11.75
N THR A 52 11.06 13.50 10.43
CA THR A 52 12.16 14.12 9.68
C THR A 52 11.98 15.63 9.55
N ALA A 53 13.08 16.38 9.62
CA ALA A 53 13.05 17.83 9.52
C ALA A 53 12.41 18.38 8.23
N ALA A 54 12.45 17.61 7.13
CA ALA A 54 11.91 18.03 5.84
C ALA A 54 10.38 17.87 5.74
N PHE A 55 9.80 16.93 6.49
CA PHE A 55 8.39 16.55 6.38
C PHE A 55 7.57 16.82 7.66
N GLN A 56 8.21 17.18 8.77
CA GLN A 56 7.55 17.65 9.98
C GLN A 56 6.56 18.79 9.66
N ASP A 57 5.30 18.61 10.05
CA ASP A 57 4.20 19.55 9.80
C ASP A 57 3.95 19.86 8.30
N GLN A 58 4.43 19.00 7.38
CA GLN A 58 4.26 19.16 5.93
C GLN A 58 3.45 18.04 5.26
N ILE A 59 2.81 17.15 6.02
CA ILE A 59 1.92 16.12 5.46
C ILE A 59 0.47 16.55 5.73
N GLU A 60 -0.24 17.00 4.69
CA GLU A 60 -1.64 17.41 4.77
C GLU A 60 -2.57 16.18 4.83
N HIS A 61 -2.31 15.20 3.96
CA HIS A 61 -3.03 13.93 3.92
C HIS A 61 -2.09 12.77 3.62
N PHE A 62 -2.40 11.60 4.15
CA PHE A 62 -1.65 10.37 3.94
C PHE A 62 -2.64 9.20 3.89
N TYR A 63 -2.74 8.52 2.76
CA TYR A 63 -3.78 7.51 2.52
C TYR A 63 -3.38 6.49 1.45
N PRO A 64 -3.96 5.28 1.47
CA PRO A 64 -3.76 4.29 0.42
C PRO A 64 -4.43 4.71 -0.89
N GLN A 65 -3.81 4.33 -2.01
CA GLN A 65 -4.33 4.52 -3.35
C GLN A 65 -4.27 3.19 -4.13
N GLY A 66 -4.71 3.20 -5.38
CA GLY A 66 -4.62 2.04 -6.25
C GLY A 66 -5.52 0.89 -5.81
N SER A 67 -5.06 -0.33 -6.04
CA SER A 67 -5.75 -1.58 -5.71
C SER A 67 -6.08 -1.69 -4.21
N MET A 68 -5.18 -1.19 -3.36
CA MET A 68 -5.36 -1.21 -1.91
C MET A 68 -6.54 -0.36 -1.44
N ALA A 69 -6.82 0.76 -2.11
CA ALA A 69 -7.93 1.63 -1.74
C ALA A 69 -9.32 1.03 -2.09
N ILE A 70 -9.35 -0.01 -2.91
CA ILE A 70 -10.59 -0.64 -3.41
C ILE A 70 -10.67 -2.13 -3.09
N ASP A 71 -9.84 -2.62 -2.15
CA ASP A 71 -9.75 -4.03 -1.74
C ASP A 71 -9.49 -5.02 -2.90
N ALA A 72 -8.80 -4.55 -3.95
CA ALA A 72 -8.47 -5.32 -5.15
C ALA A 72 -6.97 -5.67 -5.24
N THR A 73 -6.23 -5.59 -4.14
CA THR A 73 -4.81 -5.96 -4.12
C THR A 73 -4.67 -7.47 -4.32
N ILE A 74 -3.96 -7.85 -5.38
CA ILE A 74 -3.65 -9.23 -5.73
C ILE A 74 -2.14 -9.44 -5.76
N SER A 75 -1.71 -10.69 -5.61
CA SER A 75 -0.31 -11.05 -5.79
C SER A 75 0.12 -10.79 -7.24
N THR A 76 1.25 -10.10 -7.43
CA THR A 76 1.75 -9.65 -8.75
C THR A 76 2.01 -10.81 -9.72
N ARG A 77 2.22 -12.04 -9.22
CA ARG A 77 2.49 -13.25 -10.02
C ARG A 77 1.72 -14.50 -9.57
N GLY A 78 0.74 -14.34 -8.67
CA GLY A 78 -0.08 -15.43 -8.12
C GLY A 78 0.68 -16.53 -7.36
N THR A 79 2.00 -16.40 -7.19
CA THR A 79 2.89 -17.47 -6.68
C THR A 79 4.01 -16.97 -5.78
N ASP A 80 4.36 -15.67 -5.84
CA ASP A 80 5.56 -15.14 -5.18
C ASP A 80 5.29 -14.38 -3.88
N ASP A 81 4.03 -14.23 -3.47
CA ASP A 81 3.58 -13.40 -2.33
C ASP A 81 4.08 -11.94 -2.41
N GLU A 82 4.38 -11.48 -3.62
CA GLU A 82 4.71 -10.08 -3.90
C GLU A 82 3.42 -9.27 -4.00
N TYR A 83 3.34 -8.22 -3.19
CA TYR A 83 2.21 -7.30 -3.14
C TYR A 83 2.74 -5.87 -3.20
N ASP A 84 2.31 -5.13 -4.22
CA ASP A 84 2.58 -3.71 -4.37
C ASP A 84 1.45 -2.90 -3.71
N LEU A 85 1.84 -2.01 -2.80
CA LEU A 85 0.94 -1.13 -2.07
C LEU A 85 1.25 0.31 -2.42
N ASP A 86 0.26 1.05 -2.90
CA ASP A 86 0.44 2.46 -3.23
C ASP A 86 -0.05 3.35 -2.08
N LEU A 87 0.81 4.27 -1.64
CA LEU A 87 0.43 5.34 -0.70
C LEU A 87 0.61 6.71 -1.35
N VAL A 88 -0.31 7.61 -1.03
CA VAL A 88 -0.23 9.02 -1.41
C VAL A 88 0.04 9.85 -0.16
N SER A 89 1.09 10.66 -0.23
CA SER A 89 1.33 11.75 0.72
C SER A 89 1.03 13.07 0.01
N GLN A 90 -0.01 13.77 0.45
CA GLN A 90 -0.28 15.13 0.02
C GLN A 90 0.58 16.08 0.85
N LEU A 91 1.46 16.80 0.17
CA LEU A 91 2.50 17.62 0.79
C LEU A 91 2.07 19.08 0.96
N GLY A 92 2.53 19.68 2.06
CA GLY A 92 2.24 21.04 2.47
C GLY A 92 2.99 22.13 1.70
N GLY A 93 2.84 23.36 2.20
CA GLY A 93 3.31 24.58 1.55
C GLY A 93 4.79 24.59 1.15
N ARG A 94 5.68 23.98 1.96
CA ARG A 94 7.14 23.90 1.68
C ARG A 94 7.44 23.35 0.29
N PHE A 95 6.66 22.37 -0.16
CA PHE A 95 6.94 21.61 -1.38
C PHE A 95 6.33 22.24 -2.64
N ARG A 96 5.45 23.25 -2.51
CA ARG A 96 4.68 23.81 -3.65
C ARG A 96 5.54 24.47 -4.72
N SER A 97 6.70 25.02 -4.37
CA SER A 97 7.64 25.65 -5.29
C SER A 97 8.74 24.70 -5.79
N MET A 98 8.78 23.46 -5.30
CA MET A 98 9.81 22.49 -5.66
C MET A 98 9.47 21.78 -6.96
N LYS A 99 10.52 21.41 -7.72
CA LYS A 99 10.34 20.54 -8.89
C LYS A 99 10.04 19.11 -8.42
N PRO A 100 9.24 18.32 -9.17
CA PRO A 100 8.90 16.95 -8.79
C PRO A 100 10.10 16.06 -8.45
N LEU A 101 11.20 16.17 -9.20
CA LEU A 101 12.42 15.40 -8.93
C LEU A 101 13.05 15.77 -7.58
N ASP A 102 13.03 17.05 -7.20
CA ASP A 102 13.62 17.51 -5.95
C ASP A 102 12.77 17.05 -4.75
N ILE A 103 11.44 16.99 -4.92
CA ILE A 103 10.53 16.37 -3.93
C ILE A 103 10.88 14.89 -3.74
N LEU A 104 11.08 14.14 -4.83
CA LEU A 104 11.44 12.72 -4.75
C LEU A 104 12.81 12.50 -4.10
N LYS A 105 13.78 13.40 -4.30
CA LYS A 105 15.09 13.35 -3.64
C LYS A 105 14.98 13.62 -2.14
N GLU A 106 14.18 14.59 -1.74
CA GLU A 106 13.89 14.85 -0.32
C GLU A 106 13.21 13.64 0.33
N LEU A 107 12.27 13.01 -0.37
CA LEU A 107 11.59 11.81 0.10
C LEU A 107 12.56 10.62 0.24
N GLU A 108 13.39 10.36 -0.77
CA GLU A 108 14.43 9.32 -0.74
C GLU A 108 15.41 9.55 0.42
N LYS A 109 15.84 10.80 0.64
CA LYS A 109 16.72 11.18 1.75
C LYS A 109 16.05 10.98 3.11
N ALA A 110 14.76 11.32 3.24
CA ALA A 110 14.01 11.14 4.48
C ALA A 110 13.94 9.66 4.89
N PHE A 111 14.00 8.74 3.93
CA PHE A 111 14.01 7.30 4.20
C PHE A 111 15.40 6.69 4.41
N ALA A 112 16.51 7.45 4.35
CA ALA A 112 17.86 6.88 4.38
C ALA A 112 18.11 5.85 5.50
N ASP A 113 17.52 6.07 6.69
CA ASP A 113 17.64 5.19 7.86
C ASP A 113 16.37 4.37 8.15
N TYR A 114 15.41 4.31 7.22
CA TYR A 114 14.17 3.56 7.38
C TYR A 114 14.43 2.04 7.29
N PRO A 115 13.87 1.21 8.18
CA PRO A 115 14.26 -0.21 8.31
C PRO A 115 13.64 -1.10 7.23
N VAL A 116 14.17 -1.01 6.01
CA VAL A 116 13.79 -1.83 4.85
C VAL A 116 15.05 -2.38 4.17
N GLN A 117 14.90 -3.41 3.34
CA GLN A 117 16.06 -4.02 2.66
C GLN A 117 16.66 -3.09 1.60
N ARG A 118 15.79 -2.32 0.93
CA ARG A 118 16.20 -1.42 -0.15
C ARG A 118 15.21 -0.29 -0.29
N ILE A 119 15.73 0.86 -0.67
CA ILE A 119 14.96 2.05 -1.04
C ILE A 119 15.34 2.38 -2.48
N ARG A 120 14.36 2.72 -3.31
CA ARG A 120 14.60 3.11 -4.70
C ARG A 120 13.70 4.25 -5.11
N ARG A 121 14.27 5.39 -5.43
CA ARG A 121 13.54 6.42 -6.16
C ARG A 121 13.26 5.98 -7.59
N GLN A 122 11.99 6.06 -7.95
CA GLN A 122 11.47 5.80 -9.29
C GLN A 122 11.24 7.13 -10.03
N THR A 123 10.57 7.08 -11.18
CA THR A 123 10.20 8.27 -11.94
C THR A 123 9.11 9.10 -11.26
N ARG A 124 8.23 8.47 -10.47
CA ARG A 124 7.04 9.09 -9.86
C ARG A 124 6.85 8.83 -8.36
N CYS A 125 7.65 7.96 -7.76
CA CYS A 125 7.54 7.56 -6.36
C CYS A 125 8.90 7.15 -5.78
N VAL A 126 8.92 6.78 -4.50
CA VAL A 126 10.03 6.09 -3.85
C VAL A 126 9.48 4.76 -3.38
N THR A 127 10.10 3.65 -3.81
CA THR A 127 9.68 2.30 -3.43
C THR A 127 10.51 1.82 -2.24
N LEU A 128 9.83 1.29 -1.22
CA LEU A 128 10.38 0.65 -0.04
C LEU A 128 10.24 -0.88 -0.16
N TYR A 129 11.36 -1.58 -0.22
CA TYR A 129 11.40 -3.04 -0.37
C TYR A 129 11.54 -3.70 1.00
N TYR A 130 10.45 -4.28 1.50
CA TYR A 130 10.49 -5.05 2.75
C TYR A 130 11.01 -6.47 2.53
N ALA A 131 11.51 -7.08 3.60
CA ALA A 131 12.08 -8.42 3.56
C ALA A 131 11.06 -9.53 3.26
N ASP A 132 9.79 -9.28 3.53
CA ASP A 132 8.70 -10.22 3.28
C ASP A 132 8.05 -10.00 1.90
N LYS A 133 8.83 -9.50 0.93
CA LYS A 133 8.45 -9.33 -0.49
C LYS A 133 7.30 -8.36 -0.78
N MET A 134 6.71 -7.73 0.22
CA MET A 134 5.76 -6.64 0.01
C MET A 134 6.52 -5.34 -0.27
N HIS A 135 5.99 -4.55 -1.20
CA HIS A 135 6.56 -3.31 -1.67
C HIS A 135 5.57 -2.18 -1.39
N LEU A 136 6.09 -1.03 -0.99
CA LEU A 136 5.34 0.17 -0.67
C LEU A 136 5.90 1.36 -1.46
#